data_AF-A0A355F6I0-F1
#
_entry.id   AF-A0A355F6I0-F1
#
_cell.length_a   1.000
_cell.length_b   1.000
_cell.length_c   1.000
_cell.angle_alpha   90.00
_cell.angle_beta   90.00
_cell.angle_gamma   90.00
#
_symmetry.space_group_name_H-M   'P 1'
#
loop_
_entity.id
_entity.type
_entity.pdbx_description
1 polymer ?
#
loop_
_entity_poly.entity_id
_entity_poly.type
_entity_poly.pdbx_seq_one_letter_code
_entity_poly.pdbx_strand_id
1 'polypeptide(L)'
;MSFLCKHKLPGTAHFCGHGHPENAPCGAFEYVRVERPEDLPPADPRWVDVAVLDMNHGWPNLGHDGLVHSLLDLACELLPLSRETGVRVRALSFDVRRSGMVPEAPGGRFSLYLGTGGPGSLDPYENDGLSEVSQGIREDPSWQAPLFRLFDRILADDGTALLAVCHTFGVLCRWSGLARHVLRGPEKGGKSAGVLENVLTPEASEHPWFRRFSRALGSTGRLRILDNRLFDLIPEPGPFPEGMTPIGWETLGVGGPQGDAITMIEIARDPGGTMPRFFGVNHHPEVLDRTRQIQIVRQKLARGEVSATWVAERLEALTRTLPDEDSEERLRQTSSYTLLEPLRFHLWRQVRRRIEALGMEVDLHEDRVAAGLPLPTFSALAGALS
;
A
#
# COMPACT_ATOMS: atom_id res chain seq x y z
N MET A 1 -17.04 7.84 5.41
CA MET A 1 -17.31 7.08 4.16
C MET A 1 -16.99 5.62 4.45
N SER A 2 -17.91 4.68 4.22
CA SER A 2 -17.66 3.26 4.51
C SER A 2 -16.81 2.65 3.41
N PHE A 3 -15.55 2.33 3.72
CA PHE A 3 -14.61 1.63 2.83
C PHE A 3 -14.91 0.12 2.71
N LEU A 4 -15.85 -0.38 3.50
CA LEU A 4 -16.26 -1.77 3.43
C LEU A 4 -17.19 -1.96 2.25
N CYS A 5 -16.81 -2.85 1.33
CA CYS A 5 -17.67 -3.35 0.27
C CYS A 5 -19.04 -3.73 0.87
N LYS A 6 -20.14 -3.23 0.28
CA LYS A 6 -21.51 -3.51 0.74
C LYS A 6 -21.85 -5.01 0.78
N HIS A 7 -21.12 -5.82 0.01
CA HIS A 7 -21.22 -7.28 0.01
C HIS A 7 -20.47 -7.94 1.19
N LYS A 8 -19.70 -7.19 1.97
CA LYS A 8 -18.96 -7.66 3.15
C LYS A 8 -19.66 -7.35 4.48
N LEU A 9 -20.90 -6.82 4.45
CA LEU A 9 -21.68 -6.61 5.67
C LEU A 9 -22.17 -7.96 6.24
N PRO A 10 -22.12 -8.16 7.58
CA PRO A 10 -22.66 -9.36 8.22
C PRO A 10 -24.11 -9.63 7.78
N GLY A 11 -24.40 -10.84 7.32
CA GLY A 11 -25.75 -11.26 6.89
C GLY A 11 -26.10 -11.02 5.42
N THR A 12 -25.17 -10.54 4.58
CA THR A 12 -25.40 -10.45 3.13
C THR A 12 -25.04 -11.75 2.40
N ALA A 13 -25.79 -12.09 1.34
CA ALA A 13 -25.67 -13.35 0.58
C ALA A 13 -24.31 -13.56 -0.12
N HIS A 14 -23.45 -12.53 -0.12
CA HIS A 14 -22.15 -12.53 -0.76
C HIS A 14 -21.07 -12.09 0.22
N PHE A 15 -21.09 -12.61 1.45
CA PHE A 15 -19.95 -12.50 2.34
C PHE A 15 -18.71 -12.93 1.56
N CYS A 16 -17.88 -11.99 1.12
CA CYS A 16 -16.57 -12.25 0.51
C CYS A 16 -15.62 -12.72 1.62
N GLY A 17 -16.03 -13.77 2.32
CA GLY A 17 -15.27 -14.41 3.37
C GLY A 17 -14.96 -15.80 2.92
N HIS A 18 -13.81 -15.96 2.30
CA HIS A 18 -13.08 -17.22 2.32
C HIS A 18 -11.60 -16.91 2.11
N GLY A 19 -10.94 -16.21 3.05
CA GLY A 19 -9.49 -16.15 3.30
C GLY A 19 -8.50 -16.36 2.15
N HIS A 20 -8.86 -15.92 0.95
CA HIS A 20 -8.24 -16.14 -0.36
C HIS A 20 -8.82 -15.06 -1.30
N PRO A 21 -8.06 -13.99 -1.59
CA PRO A 21 -8.47 -12.96 -2.54
C PRO A 21 -8.88 -13.52 -3.92
N GLU A 22 -8.33 -14.67 -4.31
CA GLU A 22 -8.63 -15.43 -5.52
C GLU A 22 -10.08 -15.96 -5.58
N ASN A 23 -10.80 -16.02 -4.45
CA ASN A 23 -12.20 -16.48 -4.39
C ASN A 23 -13.20 -15.32 -4.45
N ALA A 24 -12.83 -14.19 -5.08
CA ALA A 24 -13.73 -13.04 -5.23
C ALA A 24 -15.05 -13.50 -5.89
N PRO A 25 -16.18 -13.53 -5.16
CA PRO A 25 -17.42 -14.18 -5.62
C PRO A 25 -18.06 -13.49 -6.83
N CYS A 26 -17.53 -12.33 -7.24
CA CYS A 26 -18.08 -11.49 -8.28
C CYS A 26 -17.31 -11.55 -9.62
N GLY A 27 -16.16 -12.24 -9.69
CA GLY A 27 -15.37 -12.38 -10.92
C GLY A 27 -14.69 -11.11 -11.46
N ALA A 28 -14.74 -10.00 -10.71
CA ALA A 28 -14.11 -8.73 -11.08
C ALA A 28 -12.63 -8.62 -10.66
N PHE A 29 -12.15 -9.59 -9.86
CA PHE A 29 -10.83 -9.59 -9.28
C PHE A 29 -10.14 -10.94 -9.41
N GLU A 30 -8.84 -10.94 -9.69
CA GLU A 30 -7.98 -12.11 -9.67
C GLU A 30 -6.70 -11.80 -8.89
N TYR A 31 -6.16 -12.79 -8.19
CA TYR A 31 -4.88 -12.71 -7.50
C TYR A 31 -3.99 -13.87 -7.93
N VAL A 32 -2.75 -13.56 -8.28
CA VAL A 32 -1.76 -14.55 -8.69
C VAL A 32 -0.44 -14.28 -7.97
N ARG A 33 0.17 -15.33 -7.42
CA ARG A 33 1.57 -15.28 -6.95
C ARG A 33 2.49 -15.63 -8.11
N VAL A 34 3.54 -14.84 -8.29
CA VAL A 34 4.54 -14.99 -9.33
C VAL A 34 5.88 -15.27 -8.65
N GLU A 35 6.20 -16.54 -8.50
CA GLU A 35 7.47 -17.00 -7.95
C GLU A 35 8.46 -17.37 -9.06
N ARG A 36 7.96 -17.57 -10.28
CA ARG A 36 8.73 -17.91 -11.49
C ARG A 36 8.11 -17.27 -12.74
N PRO A 37 8.85 -17.12 -13.85
CA PRO A 37 8.32 -16.54 -15.08
C PRO A 37 7.07 -17.25 -15.62
N GLU A 38 6.96 -18.57 -15.48
CA GLU A 38 5.81 -19.36 -15.92
C GLU A 38 4.53 -19.14 -15.11
N ASP A 39 4.65 -18.59 -13.89
CA ASP A 39 3.49 -18.25 -13.06
C ASP A 39 2.80 -16.97 -13.56
N LEU A 40 3.47 -16.17 -14.39
CA LEU A 40 2.95 -14.91 -14.91
C LEU A 40 1.92 -15.19 -16.01
N PRO A 41 0.61 -14.94 -15.78
CA PRO A 41 -0.39 -15.16 -16.81
C PRO A 41 -0.16 -14.20 -17.99
N PRO A 42 -0.56 -14.59 -19.22
CA PRO A 42 -0.41 -13.73 -20.39
C PRO A 42 -1.10 -12.38 -20.17
N ALA A 43 -0.53 -11.33 -20.78
CA ALA A 43 -1.17 -10.02 -20.81
C ALA A 43 -2.49 -10.11 -21.58
N ASP A 44 -3.52 -9.44 -21.07
CA ASP A 44 -4.85 -9.41 -21.68
C ASP A 44 -5.39 -7.98 -21.55
N PRO A 45 -5.85 -7.35 -22.66
CA PRO A 45 -6.38 -6.00 -22.65
C PRO A 45 -7.67 -5.83 -21.84
N ARG A 46 -8.27 -6.89 -21.30
CA ARG A 46 -9.40 -6.79 -20.37
C ARG A 46 -8.97 -6.81 -18.90
N TRP A 47 -7.68 -6.93 -18.61
CA TRP A 47 -7.15 -6.85 -17.27
C TRP A 47 -6.36 -5.56 -17.04
N VAL A 48 -6.70 -4.89 -15.94
CA VAL A 48 -5.80 -3.93 -15.30
C VAL A 48 -4.94 -4.72 -14.34
N ASP A 49 -3.71 -5.00 -14.78
CA ASP A 49 -2.72 -5.69 -13.97
C ASP A 49 -2.02 -4.71 -13.03
N VAL A 50 -2.05 -5.03 -11.74
CA VAL A 50 -1.35 -4.30 -10.68
C VAL A 50 -0.21 -5.17 -10.19
N ALA A 51 1.02 -4.66 -10.30
CA ALA A 51 2.20 -5.37 -9.79
C ALA A 51 2.32 -5.14 -8.28
N VAL A 52 2.32 -6.21 -7.50
CA VAL A 52 2.61 -6.17 -6.06
C VAL A 52 4.03 -6.68 -5.86
N LEU A 53 4.92 -5.83 -5.35
CA LEU A 53 6.29 -6.18 -4.98
C LEU A 53 6.23 -6.84 -3.60
N ASP A 54 6.26 -8.18 -3.56
CA ASP A 54 6.21 -8.94 -2.32
C ASP A 54 7.61 -9.01 -1.68
N MET A 55 7.81 -8.20 -0.64
CA MET A 55 9.07 -8.10 0.11
C MET A 55 9.11 -9.01 1.34
N ASN A 56 8.20 -9.99 1.45
CA ASN A 56 8.07 -10.82 2.66
C ASN A 56 9.15 -11.89 2.83
N HIS A 57 9.91 -12.23 1.78
CA HIS A 57 10.93 -13.28 1.80
C HIS A 57 10.41 -14.64 2.32
N GLY A 58 9.20 -15.02 1.92
CA GLY A 58 8.54 -16.27 2.35
C GLY A 58 7.92 -16.22 3.75
N TRP A 59 7.99 -15.10 4.46
CA TRP A 59 7.34 -14.92 5.75
C TRP A 59 5.85 -14.56 5.59
N PRO A 60 4.99 -14.99 6.52
CA PRO A 60 3.61 -14.50 6.60
C PRO A 60 3.55 -12.97 6.75
N ASN A 61 2.85 -12.30 5.83
CA ASN A 61 2.83 -10.84 5.75
C ASN A 61 1.39 -10.30 5.74
N LEU A 62 0.97 -9.79 6.88
CA LEU A 62 -0.36 -9.21 7.06
C LEU A 62 -0.59 -7.95 6.22
N GLY A 63 0.48 -7.18 5.98
CA GLY A 63 0.43 -5.99 5.13
C GLY A 63 0.20 -6.36 3.67
N HIS A 64 0.90 -7.39 3.18
CA HIS A 64 0.64 -7.93 1.84
C HIS A 64 -0.84 -8.31 1.65
N ASP A 65 -1.39 -9.11 2.58
CA ASP A 65 -2.81 -9.50 2.56
C ASP A 65 -3.73 -8.25 2.57
N GLY A 66 -3.38 -7.23 3.35
CA GLY A 66 -4.10 -5.95 3.41
C GLY A 66 -4.11 -5.18 2.09
N LEU A 67 -3.00 -5.13 1.36
CA LEU A 67 -2.91 -4.48 0.05
C LEU A 67 -3.74 -5.23 -1.01
N VAL A 68 -3.59 -6.55 -1.09
CA VAL A 68 -4.36 -7.37 -2.05
C VAL A 68 -5.86 -7.25 -1.76
N HIS A 69 -6.24 -7.22 -0.49
CA HIS A 69 -7.62 -7.01 -0.10
C HIS A 69 -8.15 -5.61 -0.41
N SER A 70 -7.31 -4.57 -0.32
CA SER A 70 -7.68 -3.22 -0.73
C SER A 70 -7.96 -3.16 -2.23
N LEU A 71 -7.14 -3.83 -3.06
CA LEU A 71 -7.41 -3.97 -4.49
C LEU A 71 -8.70 -4.73 -4.77
N LEU A 72 -8.96 -5.83 -4.06
CA LEU A 72 -10.23 -6.55 -4.16
C LEU A 72 -11.42 -5.65 -3.82
N ASP A 73 -11.33 -4.87 -2.74
CA ASP A 73 -12.40 -3.97 -2.32
C ASP A 73 -12.68 -2.89 -3.38
N LEU A 74 -11.64 -2.31 -3.97
CA LEU A 74 -11.76 -1.35 -5.08
C LEU A 74 -12.29 -2.01 -6.37
N ALA A 75 -11.90 -3.24 -6.67
CA ALA A 75 -12.44 -4.00 -7.80
C ALA A 75 -13.94 -4.30 -7.62
N CYS A 76 -14.39 -4.53 -6.38
CA CYS A 76 -15.81 -4.71 -6.07
C CYS A 76 -16.62 -3.42 -6.27
N GLU A 77 -16.04 -2.25 -5.99
CA GLU A 77 -16.67 -0.95 -6.28
C GLU A 77 -16.96 -0.79 -7.78
N LEU A 78 -16.09 -1.35 -8.63
CA LEU A 78 -16.16 -1.28 -10.09
C LEU A 78 -17.02 -2.40 -10.71
N LEU A 79 -17.63 -3.28 -9.91
CA LEU A 79 -18.34 -4.45 -10.41
C LEU A 79 -19.42 -4.16 -11.47
N PRO A 80 -20.28 -3.12 -11.35
CA PRO A 80 -21.24 -2.79 -12.40
C PRO A 80 -20.54 -2.49 -13.74
N LEU A 81 -19.48 -1.70 -13.69
CA LEU A 81 -18.69 -1.32 -14.86
C LEU A 81 -17.93 -2.53 -15.45
N SER A 82 -17.39 -3.40 -14.60
CA SER A 82 -16.72 -4.63 -15.03
C SER A 82 -17.68 -5.60 -15.75
N ARG A 83 -18.96 -5.63 -15.38
CA ARG A 83 -19.98 -6.45 -16.05
C ARG A 83 -20.32 -5.92 -17.44
N GLU A 84 -20.32 -4.60 -17.60
CA GLU A 84 -20.65 -3.92 -18.85
C GLU A 84 -19.48 -3.95 -19.85
N THR A 85 -18.28 -3.64 -19.38
CA THR A 85 -17.09 -3.47 -20.23
C THR A 85 -16.26 -4.75 -20.37
N GLY A 86 -16.43 -5.69 -19.45
CA GLY A 86 -15.57 -6.86 -19.31
C GLY A 86 -14.18 -6.55 -18.71
N VAL A 87 -13.88 -5.29 -18.38
CA VAL A 87 -12.59 -4.91 -17.77
C VAL A 87 -12.57 -5.28 -16.29
N ARG A 88 -11.49 -5.94 -15.85
CA ARG A 88 -11.31 -6.49 -14.50
C ARG A 88 -9.96 -6.08 -13.92
N VAL A 89 -9.75 -6.32 -12.63
CA VAL A 89 -8.51 -5.97 -11.92
C VAL A 89 -7.80 -7.22 -11.47
N ARG A 90 -6.50 -7.35 -11.76
CA ARG A 90 -5.70 -8.48 -11.29
C ARG A 90 -4.49 -8.00 -10.49
N ALA A 91 -4.31 -8.56 -9.31
CA ALA A 91 -3.11 -8.37 -8.51
C ALA A 91 -2.09 -9.47 -8.83
N LEU A 92 -0.94 -9.10 -9.37
CA LEU A 92 0.17 -10.01 -9.67
C LEU A 92 1.28 -9.78 -8.65
N SER A 93 1.44 -10.71 -7.72
CA SER A 93 2.35 -10.59 -6.58
C SER A 93 3.68 -11.27 -6.86
N PHE A 94 4.71 -10.48 -7.13
CA PHE A 94 6.04 -10.93 -7.47
C PHE A 94 6.87 -11.16 -6.21
N ASP A 95 7.37 -12.38 -6.02
CA ASP A 95 8.31 -12.70 -4.93
C ASP A 95 9.70 -12.14 -5.25
N VAL A 96 9.92 -10.88 -4.87
CA VAL A 96 11.12 -10.12 -5.23
C VAL A 96 12.35 -10.67 -4.54
N ARG A 97 12.27 -10.93 -3.24
CA ARG A 97 13.45 -11.15 -2.39
C ARG A 97 13.93 -12.59 -2.39
N ARG A 98 13.01 -13.56 -2.36
CA ARG A 98 13.37 -14.98 -2.30
C ARG A 98 13.57 -15.58 -3.68
N SER A 99 12.76 -15.18 -4.66
CA SER A 99 12.81 -15.72 -6.02
C SER A 99 13.43 -14.79 -7.06
N GLY A 100 13.78 -13.55 -6.69
CA GLY A 100 14.36 -12.57 -7.62
C GLY A 100 13.37 -12.07 -8.67
N MET A 101 12.07 -12.32 -8.49
CA MET A 101 11.05 -11.95 -9.47
C MET A 101 10.75 -10.45 -9.37
N VAL A 102 11.17 -9.70 -10.38
CA VAL A 102 10.87 -8.28 -10.52
C VAL A 102 9.94 -8.09 -11.72
N PRO A 103 8.82 -7.36 -11.59
CA PRO A 103 7.89 -7.14 -12.71
C PRO A 103 8.57 -6.36 -13.84
N GLU A 104 7.99 -6.45 -15.04
CA GLU A 104 8.44 -5.63 -16.16
C GLU A 104 8.28 -4.13 -15.88
N ALA A 105 9.13 -3.33 -16.52
CA ALA A 105 9.13 -1.89 -16.41
C ALA A 105 7.90 -1.24 -17.09
N PRO A 106 7.61 0.04 -16.80
CA PRO A 106 6.58 0.79 -17.50
C PRO A 106 6.71 0.77 -19.02
N GLY A 107 5.57 0.91 -19.70
CA GLY A 107 5.44 0.75 -21.15
C GLY A 107 5.03 -0.65 -21.59
N GLY A 108 4.96 -1.61 -20.66
CA GLY A 108 4.34 -2.92 -20.84
C GLY A 108 2.90 -2.97 -20.31
N ARG A 109 2.56 -4.03 -19.56
CA ARG A 109 1.24 -4.28 -18.96
C ARG A 109 0.99 -3.50 -17.67
N PHE A 110 2.06 -3.06 -16.99
CA PHE A 110 1.97 -2.42 -15.68
C PHE A 110 2.09 -0.90 -15.77
N SER A 111 1.20 -0.21 -15.04
CA SER A 111 1.27 1.23 -14.79
C SER A 111 0.97 1.58 -13.33
N LEU A 112 0.78 0.56 -12.49
CA LEU A 112 0.53 0.69 -11.06
C LEU A 112 1.27 -0.43 -10.32
N TYR A 113 2.12 -0.01 -9.38
CA TYR A 113 2.96 -0.86 -8.56
C TYR A 113 2.65 -0.61 -7.08
N LEU A 114 2.61 -1.67 -6.29
CA LEU A 114 2.41 -1.62 -4.85
C LEU A 114 3.57 -2.32 -4.15
N GLY A 115 4.24 -1.62 -3.25
CA GLY A 115 5.32 -2.16 -2.43
C GLY A 115 4.84 -2.63 -1.07
N THR A 116 5.15 -3.86 -0.67
CA THR A 116 4.80 -4.38 0.66
C THR A 116 5.90 -4.12 1.71
N GLY A 117 5.53 -4.29 2.97
CA GLY A 117 6.49 -4.47 4.05
C GLY A 117 7.23 -5.81 3.98
N GLY A 118 8.22 -6.01 4.83
CA GLY A 118 9.11 -7.15 4.79
C GLY A 118 10.00 -7.21 6.04
N PRO A 119 10.42 -8.42 6.48
CA PRO A 119 11.32 -8.56 7.62
C PRO A 119 12.80 -8.35 7.22
N GLY A 120 13.68 -8.25 8.20
CA GLY A 120 15.13 -8.08 8.03
C GLY A 120 15.56 -6.66 7.70
N SER A 121 16.86 -6.48 7.46
CA SER A 121 17.48 -5.22 7.08
C SER A 121 17.02 -4.78 5.71
N LEU A 122 16.96 -3.45 5.54
CA LEU A 122 16.71 -2.78 4.27
C LEU A 122 17.91 -2.88 3.32
N ASP A 123 19.10 -3.18 3.87
CA ASP A 123 20.26 -3.59 3.09
C ASP A 123 20.34 -5.13 3.05
N PRO A 124 20.10 -5.79 1.89
CA PRO A 124 20.14 -7.23 1.80
C PRO A 124 21.53 -7.83 2.10
N TYR A 125 22.62 -7.04 2.01
CA TYR A 125 23.95 -7.51 2.38
C TYR A 125 24.12 -7.70 3.89
N GLU A 126 23.26 -7.08 4.71
CA GLU A 126 23.23 -7.24 6.17
C GLU A 126 22.34 -8.41 6.63
N ASN A 127 21.56 -8.99 5.71
CA ASN A 127 20.70 -10.13 6.01
C ASN A 127 21.50 -11.45 5.99
N ASP A 128 22.30 -11.63 7.04
CA ASP A 128 23.21 -12.77 7.25
C ASP A 128 22.55 -13.99 7.93
N GLY A 129 21.33 -13.83 8.44
CA GLY A 129 20.56 -14.82 9.18
C GLY A 129 20.94 -14.97 10.66
N LEU A 130 21.86 -14.13 11.17
CA LEU A 130 22.42 -14.25 12.52
C LEU A 130 22.31 -12.95 13.31
N SER A 131 22.58 -11.82 12.68
CA SER A 131 22.52 -10.50 13.29
C SER A 131 21.09 -10.13 13.68
N GLU A 132 20.93 -9.25 14.67
CA GLU A 132 19.62 -8.75 15.08
C GLU A 132 18.88 -8.07 13.92
N VAL A 133 19.63 -7.30 13.11
CA VAL A 133 19.10 -6.61 11.93
C VAL A 133 18.58 -7.57 10.86
N SER A 134 19.15 -8.78 10.75
CA SER A 134 18.71 -9.78 9.77
C SER A 134 17.33 -10.38 10.09
N GLN A 135 16.89 -10.31 11.36
CA GLN A 135 15.68 -11.00 11.83
C GLN A 135 15.63 -12.50 11.45
N GLY A 136 16.80 -13.16 11.39
CA GLY A 136 16.92 -14.56 11.00
C GLY A 136 16.84 -14.80 9.49
N ILE A 137 16.79 -13.75 8.68
CA ILE A 137 16.82 -13.86 7.22
C ILE A 137 18.25 -13.95 6.74
N ARG A 138 18.54 -15.03 6.01
CA ARG A 138 19.65 -15.08 5.07
C ARG A 138 19.15 -14.78 3.67
N GLU A 139 19.75 -13.81 3.01
CA GLU A 139 19.26 -13.30 1.73
C GLU A 139 20.34 -13.27 0.64
N ASP A 140 19.94 -13.47 -0.61
CA ASP A 140 20.74 -13.16 -1.79
C ASP A 140 20.43 -11.72 -2.24
N PRO A 141 21.40 -10.80 -2.26
CA PRO A 141 21.17 -9.40 -2.65
C PRO A 141 20.95 -9.20 -4.16
N SER A 142 20.97 -10.27 -4.98
CA SER A 142 20.86 -10.19 -6.45
C SER A 142 19.60 -9.49 -6.98
N TRP A 143 18.50 -9.46 -6.21
CA TRP A 143 17.26 -8.76 -6.56
C TRP A 143 17.38 -7.23 -6.52
N GLN A 144 18.35 -6.68 -5.77
CA GLN A 144 18.45 -5.24 -5.52
C GLN A 144 18.66 -4.42 -6.79
N ALA A 145 19.65 -4.80 -7.61
CA ALA A 145 19.98 -4.04 -8.81
C ALA A 145 18.85 -4.05 -9.86
N PRO A 146 18.17 -5.18 -10.15
CA PRO A 146 16.96 -5.20 -10.95
C PRO A 146 15.84 -4.31 -10.40
N LEU A 147 15.58 -4.35 -9.09
CA LEU A 147 14.54 -3.52 -8.48
C LEU A 147 14.87 -2.02 -8.57
N PHE A 148 16.12 -1.64 -8.37
CA PHE A 148 16.55 -0.24 -8.47
C PHE A 148 16.39 0.29 -9.90
N ARG A 149 16.73 -0.53 -10.91
CA ARG A 149 16.43 -0.19 -12.31
C ARG A 149 14.93 -0.03 -12.55
N LEU A 150 14.08 -0.85 -11.93
CA LEU A 150 12.63 -0.68 -12.03
C LEU A 150 12.19 0.67 -11.43
N PHE A 151 12.73 1.06 -10.28
CA PHE A 151 12.44 2.38 -9.69
C PHE A 151 12.87 3.54 -10.59
N ASP A 152 14.06 3.46 -11.21
CA ASP A 152 14.49 4.46 -12.20
C ASP A 152 13.48 4.59 -13.35
N ARG A 153 12.98 3.44 -13.84
CA ARG A 153 12.01 3.40 -14.95
C ARG A 153 10.62 3.90 -14.54
N ILE A 154 10.18 3.62 -13.31
CA ILE A 154 8.92 4.16 -12.76
C ILE A 154 9.03 5.67 -12.56
N LEU A 155 10.16 6.16 -12.04
CA LEU A 155 10.37 7.60 -11.87
C LEU A 155 10.36 8.32 -13.23
N ALA A 156 10.96 7.74 -14.27
CA ALA A 156 11.00 8.36 -15.59
C ALA A 156 9.67 8.33 -16.37
N ASP A 157 8.70 7.51 -15.95
CA ASP A 157 7.39 7.39 -16.61
C ASP A 157 6.30 8.12 -15.81
N ASP A 158 5.89 9.31 -16.28
CA ASP A 158 4.88 10.12 -15.60
C ASP A 158 3.47 9.49 -15.60
N GLY A 159 3.24 8.48 -16.43
CA GLY A 159 1.98 7.74 -16.48
C GLY A 159 1.86 6.64 -15.42
N THR A 160 2.93 6.37 -14.67
CA THR A 160 3.06 5.24 -13.76
C THR A 160 3.14 5.66 -12.30
N ALA A 161 2.50 4.86 -11.44
CA ALA A 161 2.53 5.04 -9.99
C ALA A 161 3.15 3.84 -9.24
N LEU A 162 3.90 4.14 -8.17
CA LEU A 162 4.36 3.23 -7.14
C LEU A 162 3.95 3.77 -5.76
N LEU A 163 3.15 3.00 -5.02
CA LEU A 163 2.83 3.24 -3.61
C LEU A 163 3.59 2.22 -2.76
N ALA A 164 4.59 2.68 -1.99
CA ALA A 164 5.50 1.84 -1.23
C ALA A 164 5.18 1.87 0.27
N VAL A 165 5.03 0.69 0.88
CA VAL A 165 4.73 0.55 2.31
C VAL A 165 5.91 -0.07 3.06
N CYS A 166 6.21 0.46 4.25
CA CYS A 166 7.15 -0.06 5.24
C CYS A 166 8.51 -0.42 4.61
N HIS A 167 8.80 -1.70 4.43
CA HIS A 167 10.08 -2.16 3.87
C HIS A 167 10.33 -1.65 2.46
N THR A 168 9.33 -1.67 1.56
CA THR A 168 9.53 -1.09 0.21
C THR A 168 9.82 0.40 0.29
N PHE A 169 9.20 1.13 1.23
CA PHE A 169 9.51 2.54 1.46
C PHE A 169 10.97 2.74 1.93
N GLY A 170 11.45 1.92 2.86
CA GLY A 170 12.85 1.95 3.29
C GLY A 170 13.84 1.65 2.17
N VAL A 171 13.54 0.67 1.31
CA VAL A 171 14.33 0.37 0.10
C VAL A 171 14.30 1.55 -0.88
N LEU A 172 13.18 2.23 -1.01
CA LEU A 172 13.01 3.45 -1.81
C LEU A 172 13.93 4.58 -1.30
N CYS A 173 13.95 4.81 0.01
CA CYS A 173 14.85 5.78 0.64
C CYS A 173 16.33 5.46 0.40
N ARG A 174 16.69 4.17 0.44
CA ARG A 174 18.07 3.72 0.14
C ARG A 174 18.43 3.92 -1.33
N TRP A 175 17.53 3.55 -2.25
CA TRP A 175 17.74 3.75 -3.69
C TRP A 175 17.94 5.23 -4.05
N SER A 176 17.11 6.10 -3.49
CA SER A 176 17.14 7.54 -3.78
C SER A 176 18.25 8.29 -3.04
N GLY A 177 18.90 7.66 -2.05
CA GLY A 177 19.87 8.33 -1.16
C GLY A 177 19.24 9.35 -0.22
N LEU A 178 17.91 9.31 -0.03
CA LEU A 178 17.17 10.32 0.74
C LEU A 178 17.33 10.17 2.24
N ALA A 179 17.43 8.93 2.71
CA ALA A 179 17.55 8.65 4.12
C ALA A 179 18.35 7.37 4.34
N ARG A 180 19.20 7.41 5.37
CA ARG A 180 19.87 6.22 5.90
C ARG A 180 18.93 5.46 6.82
N HIS A 181 18.98 4.14 6.76
CA HIS A 181 18.26 3.30 7.71
C HIS A 181 19.10 3.12 8.97
N VAL A 182 18.48 3.28 10.13
CA VAL A 182 19.15 3.21 11.44
C VAL A 182 18.35 2.29 12.33
N LEU A 183 19.02 1.29 12.92
CA LEU A 183 18.38 0.41 13.89
C LEU A 183 17.88 1.25 15.08
N ARG A 184 16.60 1.08 15.45
CA ARG A 184 16.02 1.80 16.58
C ARG A 184 16.61 1.30 17.89
N GLY A 185 17.30 2.17 18.61
CA GLY A 185 17.92 1.83 19.88
C GLY A 185 16.97 1.90 21.09
N PRO A 186 17.41 1.42 22.26
CA PRO A 186 16.64 1.45 23.50
C PRO A 186 16.18 2.86 23.92
N GLU A 187 16.92 3.90 23.54
CA GLU A 187 16.60 5.31 23.81
C GLU A 187 15.29 5.77 23.16
N LYS A 188 14.87 5.11 22.08
CA LYS A 188 13.57 5.31 21.41
C LYS A 188 12.54 4.21 21.72
N GLY A 189 12.80 3.39 22.74
CA GLY A 189 11.97 2.25 23.11
C GLY A 189 12.17 1.00 22.26
N GLY A 190 13.24 0.94 21.46
CA GLY A 190 13.52 -0.16 20.54
C GLY A 190 12.57 -0.20 19.35
N LYS A 191 12.20 -1.41 18.91
CA LYS A 191 11.28 -1.65 17.80
C LYS A 191 9.98 -0.85 17.97
N SER A 192 9.62 -0.09 16.94
CA SER A 192 8.36 0.64 16.92
C SER A 192 7.21 -0.33 16.61
N ALA A 193 6.24 -0.46 17.52
CA ALA A 193 5.14 -1.42 17.37
C ALA A 193 3.84 -0.96 18.06
N GLY A 194 2.74 -1.04 17.31
CA GLY A 194 1.38 -0.74 17.79
C GLY A 194 0.79 0.51 17.18
N VAL A 195 -0.28 1.03 17.78
CA VAL A 195 -0.92 2.27 17.34
C VAL A 195 -0.16 3.46 17.93
N LEU A 196 0.44 4.25 17.05
CA LEU A 196 1.30 5.38 17.38
C LEU A 196 0.79 6.65 16.70
N GLU A 197 1.63 7.69 16.70
CA GLU A 197 1.34 8.97 16.11
C GLU A 197 2.49 9.42 15.21
N ASN A 198 2.13 10.03 14.09
CA ASN A 198 3.04 10.81 13.24
C ASN A 198 2.51 12.24 13.16
N VAL A 199 3.31 13.13 12.61
CA VAL A 199 2.91 14.53 12.35
C VAL A 199 3.17 14.90 10.89
N LEU A 200 2.21 15.60 10.28
CA LEU A 200 2.37 16.16 8.95
C LEU A 200 3.37 17.31 8.94
N THR A 201 4.09 17.44 7.84
CA THR A 201 4.97 18.57 7.59
C THR A 201 4.19 19.83 7.22
N PRO A 202 4.80 21.02 7.35
CA PRO A 202 4.29 22.24 6.73
C PRO A 202 4.07 22.07 5.20
N GLU A 203 5.00 21.41 4.52
CA GLU A 203 4.92 21.13 3.08
C GLU A 203 3.70 20.28 2.72
N ALA A 204 3.35 19.29 3.56
CA ALA A 204 2.13 18.50 3.38
C ALA A 204 0.84 19.33 3.50
N SER A 205 0.88 20.43 4.27
CA SER A 205 -0.28 21.31 4.43
C SER A 205 -0.53 22.17 3.18
N GLU A 206 0.51 22.47 2.41
CA GLU A 206 0.41 23.17 1.13
C GLU A 206 0.24 22.22 -0.07
N HIS A 207 0.50 20.92 0.14
CA HIS A 207 0.42 19.91 -0.89
C HIS A 207 -1.00 19.78 -1.48
N PRO A 208 -1.18 19.69 -2.82
CA PRO A 208 -2.49 19.62 -3.47
C PRO A 208 -3.44 18.54 -2.92
N TRP A 209 -2.93 17.33 -2.73
CA TRP A 209 -3.62 16.22 -2.06
C TRP A 209 -3.66 16.35 -0.53
N PHE A 210 -2.51 16.37 0.16
CA PHE A 210 -2.44 16.30 1.62
C PHE A 210 -2.96 17.54 2.36
N ARG A 211 -3.16 18.70 1.72
CA ARG A 211 -3.83 19.85 2.34
C ARG A 211 -5.21 19.51 2.89
N ARG A 212 -5.94 18.59 2.23
CA ARG A 212 -7.24 18.11 2.71
C ARG A 212 -7.09 17.29 3.98
N PHE A 213 -6.05 16.45 4.02
CA PHE A 213 -5.71 15.67 5.20
C PHE A 213 -5.33 16.59 6.36
N SER A 214 -4.43 17.54 6.14
CA SER A 214 -4.02 18.56 7.13
C SER A 214 -5.22 19.30 7.73
N ARG A 215 -6.16 19.79 6.89
CA ARG A 215 -7.41 20.41 7.37
C ARG A 215 -8.26 19.46 8.21
N ALA A 216 -8.33 18.19 7.83
CA ALA A 216 -9.11 17.20 8.53
C ALA A 216 -8.45 16.70 9.83
N LEU A 217 -7.13 16.87 9.99
CA LEU A 217 -6.42 16.67 11.26
C LEU A 217 -6.49 17.89 12.18
N GLY A 218 -6.85 19.05 11.64
CA GLY A 218 -6.92 20.32 12.37
C GLY A 218 -5.54 20.86 12.72
N SER A 219 -5.49 21.76 13.71
CA SER A 219 -4.28 22.52 14.05
C SER A 219 -3.12 21.69 14.57
N THR A 220 -3.34 20.42 14.94
CA THR A 220 -2.29 19.55 15.45
C THR A 220 -1.45 18.93 14.34
N GLY A 221 -2.02 18.73 13.15
CA GLY A 221 -1.39 17.97 12.07
C GLY A 221 -1.03 16.53 12.44
N ARG A 222 -1.54 16.00 13.56
CA ARG A 222 -1.17 14.71 14.14
C ARG A 222 -2.10 13.61 13.64
N LEU A 223 -1.51 12.53 13.14
CA LEU A 223 -2.22 11.40 12.56
C LEU A 223 -1.94 10.12 13.34
N ARG A 224 -2.97 9.28 13.50
CA ARG A 224 -2.82 7.94 14.08
C ARG A 224 -2.30 6.98 13.03
N ILE A 225 -1.35 6.14 13.41
CA ILE A 225 -0.75 5.13 12.54
C ILE A 225 -0.68 3.78 13.22
N LEU A 226 -0.72 2.69 12.46
CA LEU A 226 -0.25 1.39 12.93
C LEU A 226 1.19 1.19 12.47
N ASP A 227 2.11 1.04 13.41
CA ASP A 227 3.53 0.87 13.13
C ASP A 227 4.03 -0.53 13.55
N ASN A 228 5.02 -1.04 12.82
CA ASN A 228 5.69 -2.30 13.15
C ASN A 228 7.06 -2.38 12.45
N ARG A 229 7.98 -1.47 12.81
CA ARG A 229 9.28 -1.31 12.14
C ARG A 229 10.46 -1.39 13.10
N LEU A 230 11.57 -1.92 12.57
CA LEU A 230 12.84 -2.03 13.28
C LEU A 230 13.77 -0.84 13.01
N PHE A 231 13.60 -0.18 11.86
CA PHE A 231 14.49 0.88 11.39
C PHE A 231 13.80 2.25 11.35
N ASP A 232 14.55 3.26 11.75
CA ASP A 232 14.29 4.65 11.43
C ASP A 232 14.92 5.01 10.09
N LEU A 233 14.23 5.86 9.34
CA LEU A 233 14.75 6.44 8.11
C LEU A 233 15.14 7.88 8.45
N ILE A 234 16.43 8.10 8.65
CA ILE A 234 16.98 9.41 9.03
C ILE A 234 17.43 10.12 7.75
N PRO A 235 16.83 11.25 7.38
CA PRO A 235 17.23 11.97 6.18
C PRO A 235 18.68 12.44 6.23
N GLU A 236 19.31 12.52 5.06
CA GLU A 236 20.63 13.14 4.95
C GLU A 236 20.57 14.64 5.31
N PRO A 237 21.64 15.21 5.88
CA PRO A 237 21.66 16.63 6.22
C PRO A 237 21.48 17.52 4.98
N GLY A 238 20.50 18.43 5.02
CA GLY A 238 20.24 19.39 3.95
C GLY A 238 18.77 19.45 3.53
N PRO A 239 18.44 20.27 2.53
CA PRO A 239 17.11 20.27 1.94
C PRO A 239 16.87 18.97 1.16
N PHE A 240 15.61 18.53 1.09
CA PHE A 240 15.21 17.47 0.18
C PHE A 240 15.45 17.89 -1.28
N PRO A 241 15.80 16.95 -2.18
CA PRO A 241 15.94 17.23 -3.60
C PRO A 241 14.69 17.87 -4.20
N GLU A 242 14.89 18.71 -5.22
CA GLU A 242 13.78 19.36 -5.92
C GLU A 242 12.78 18.33 -6.46
N GLY A 243 11.48 18.61 -6.30
CA GLY A 243 10.39 17.72 -6.68
C GLY A 243 10.02 16.68 -5.62
N MET A 244 10.87 16.44 -4.62
CA MET A 244 10.57 15.54 -3.51
C MET A 244 10.02 16.32 -2.32
N THR A 245 8.90 15.86 -1.77
CA THR A 245 8.18 16.54 -0.69
C THR A 245 8.11 15.63 0.54
N PRO A 246 8.75 15.99 1.67
CA PRO A 246 8.54 15.28 2.92
C PRO A 246 7.09 15.49 3.37
N ILE A 247 6.37 14.42 3.65
CA ILE A 247 4.94 14.49 3.99
C ILE A 247 4.72 14.32 5.50
N GLY A 248 5.53 13.53 6.17
CA GLY A 248 5.39 13.35 7.61
C GLY A 248 6.62 12.81 8.31
N TRP A 249 6.66 13.10 9.60
CA TRP A 249 7.70 12.69 10.53
C TRP A 249 7.11 11.81 11.63
N GLU A 250 7.96 11.00 12.25
CA GLU A 250 7.57 10.31 13.48
C GLU A 250 7.34 11.32 14.61
N THR A 251 6.63 10.89 15.65
CA THR A 251 6.66 11.55 16.96
C THR A 251 7.32 10.66 18.00
N LEU A 252 7.95 11.25 19.00
CA LEU A 252 8.51 10.53 20.14
C LEU A 252 7.40 10.17 21.13
N GLY A 253 6.62 9.16 20.77
CA GLY A 253 5.42 8.74 21.49
C GLY A 253 4.18 9.59 21.16
N VAL A 254 3.03 9.17 21.69
CA VAL A 254 1.74 9.83 21.46
C VAL A 254 1.70 11.19 22.16
N GLY A 255 1.40 12.25 21.43
CA GLY A 255 1.42 13.63 21.95
C GLY A 255 2.83 14.17 22.20
N GLY A 256 3.87 13.37 21.93
CA GLY A 256 5.27 13.77 22.08
C GLY A 256 5.74 14.75 21.00
N PRO A 257 6.97 15.27 21.13
CA PRO A 257 7.55 16.12 20.09
C PRO A 257 7.76 15.34 18.79
N GLN A 258 7.95 16.06 17.69
CA GLN A 258 8.41 15.48 16.43
C GLN A 258 9.78 14.81 16.65
N GLY A 259 9.98 13.62 16.10
CA GLY A 259 11.28 12.95 16.02
C GLY A 259 12.08 13.34 14.78
N ASP A 260 13.13 12.57 14.50
CA ASP A 260 14.06 12.79 13.38
C ASP A 260 13.90 11.77 12.24
N ALA A 261 13.03 10.76 12.39
CA ALA A 261 12.74 9.81 11.32
C ALA A 261 11.64 10.32 10.39
N ILE A 262 11.91 10.34 9.09
CA ILE A 262 10.87 10.57 8.08
C ILE A 262 9.98 9.33 7.98
N THR A 263 8.68 9.55 7.89
CA THR A 263 7.70 8.47 7.84
C THR A 263 6.87 8.47 6.56
N MET A 264 6.86 9.57 5.81
CA MET A 264 6.15 9.66 4.53
C MET A 264 6.87 10.62 3.58
N ILE A 265 6.99 10.25 2.30
CA ILE A 265 7.59 11.11 1.27
C ILE A 265 6.91 10.93 -0.09
N GLU A 266 6.63 12.05 -0.76
CA GLU A 266 6.35 12.08 -2.19
C GLU A 266 7.66 12.30 -2.94
N ILE A 267 7.98 11.45 -3.90
CA ILE A 267 9.15 11.57 -4.78
C ILE A 267 8.75 12.15 -6.14
N ALA A 268 7.56 11.81 -6.61
CA ALA A 268 7.01 12.36 -7.84
C ALA A 268 5.48 12.44 -7.77
N ARG A 269 4.96 13.48 -8.41
CA ARG A 269 3.52 13.73 -8.53
C ARG A 269 3.00 13.30 -9.90
N ASP A 270 1.72 12.99 -9.96
CA ASP A 270 1.05 12.70 -11.23
C ASP A 270 1.03 13.90 -12.20
N PRO A 271 0.84 13.69 -13.51
CA PRO A 271 0.82 14.76 -14.51
C PRO A 271 -0.25 15.83 -14.26
N GLY A 272 -1.35 15.46 -13.60
CA GLY A 272 -2.41 16.39 -13.19
C GLY A 272 -2.01 17.27 -12.00
N GLY A 273 -0.81 17.09 -11.45
CA GLY A 273 -0.24 17.92 -10.38
C GLY A 273 -0.97 17.80 -9.06
N THR A 274 -1.77 16.74 -8.85
CA THR A 274 -2.61 16.60 -7.66
C THR A 274 -2.20 15.43 -6.78
N MET A 275 -2.11 14.24 -7.35
CA MET A 275 -1.96 12.99 -6.61
C MET A 275 -0.49 12.55 -6.58
N PRO A 276 0.07 12.13 -5.43
CA PRO A 276 1.35 11.43 -5.40
C PRO A 276 1.33 10.19 -6.30
N ARG A 277 2.30 10.06 -7.20
CA ARG A 277 2.46 8.86 -8.04
C ARG A 277 3.60 7.98 -7.56
N PHE A 278 4.71 8.56 -7.09
CA PHE A 278 5.80 7.81 -6.50
C PHE A 278 5.89 8.22 -5.03
N PHE A 279 5.33 7.40 -4.15
CA PHE A 279 5.08 7.78 -2.76
C PHE A 279 5.31 6.62 -1.81
N GLY A 280 5.92 6.92 -0.66
CA GLY A 280 6.27 5.94 0.34
C GLY A 280 5.80 6.30 1.74
N VAL A 281 5.44 5.29 2.53
CA VAL A 281 5.04 5.41 3.93
C VAL A 281 5.70 4.32 4.77
N ASN A 282 6.10 4.64 6.00
CA ASN A 282 6.76 3.68 6.90
C ASN A 282 5.79 2.85 7.73
N HIS A 283 4.63 3.42 8.06
CA HIS A 283 3.56 2.75 8.78
C HIS A 283 2.75 1.82 7.86
N HIS A 284 1.76 1.14 8.44
CA HIS A 284 0.93 0.12 7.78
C HIS A 284 -0.51 0.60 7.55
N PRO A 285 -0.76 1.55 6.62
CA PRO A 285 -2.11 2.04 6.34
C PRO A 285 -3.04 0.99 5.73
N GLU A 286 -2.52 -0.13 5.24
CA GLU A 286 -3.28 -1.26 4.70
C GLU A 286 -3.94 -2.13 5.80
N VAL A 287 -3.51 -1.99 7.06
CA VAL A 287 -3.98 -2.78 8.19
C VAL A 287 -5.08 -2.01 8.95
N LEU A 288 -6.25 -1.92 8.34
CA LEU A 288 -7.34 -1.00 8.71
C LEU A 288 -8.39 -1.56 9.67
N ASP A 289 -8.86 -2.77 9.40
CA ASP A 289 -10.00 -3.36 10.10
C ASP A 289 -9.49 -4.34 11.15
N ARG A 290 -9.37 -3.88 12.39
CA ARG A 290 -8.90 -4.71 13.51
C ARG A 290 -9.63 -6.04 13.59
N THR A 291 -10.96 -6.06 13.42
CA THR A 291 -11.76 -7.29 13.49
C THR A 291 -11.33 -8.25 12.38
N ARG A 292 -11.18 -7.75 11.16
CA ARG A 292 -10.70 -8.52 10.02
C ARG A 292 -9.26 -8.99 10.20
N GLN A 293 -8.38 -8.15 10.73
CA GLN A 293 -6.98 -8.49 10.96
C GLN A 293 -6.85 -9.59 12.03
N ILE A 294 -7.63 -9.51 13.10
CA ILE A 294 -7.74 -10.58 14.10
C ILE A 294 -8.25 -11.88 13.45
N GLN A 295 -9.24 -11.80 12.55
CA GLN A 295 -9.75 -12.98 11.83
C GLN A 295 -8.67 -13.58 10.92
N ILE A 296 -7.94 -12.78 10.14
CA ILE A 296 -6.85 -13.24 9.27
C ILE A 296 -5.77 -13.92 10.12
N VAL A 297 -5.32 -13.29 11.20
CA VAL A 297 -4.30 -13.83 12.11
C VAL A 297 -4.76 -15.19 12.70
N ARG A 298 -6.01 -15.29 13.18
CA ARG A 298 -6.56 -16.55 13.72
C ARG A 298 -6.68 -17.63 12.66
N GLN A 299 -7.06 -17.29 11.43
CA GLN A 299 -7.15 -18.23 10.32
C GLN A 299 -5.78 -18.79 9.94
N LYS A 300 -4.75 -17.94 9.87
CA LYS A 300 -3.37 -18.37 9.59
C LYS A 300 -2.87 -19.38 10.63
N LEU A 301 -3.18 -19.15 11.91
CA LEU A 301 -2.85 -20.11 12.98
C LEU A 301 -3.59 -21.43 12.79
N ALA A 302 -4.89 -21.38 12.50
CA ALA A 302 -5.69 -22.58 12.28
C ALA A 302 -5.19 -23.42 11.08
N ARG A 303 -4.55 -22.78 10.10
CA ARG A 303 -3.94 -23.43 8.93
C ARG A 303 -2.49 -23.89 9.15
N GLY A 304 -1.90 -23.57 10.31
CA GLY A 304 -0.49 -23.87 10.59
C GLY A 304 0.51 -23.00 9.82
N GLU A 305 0.07 -21.90 9.20
CA GLU A 305 0.94 -20.97 8.46
C GLU A 305 1.83 -20.14 9.40
N VAL A 306 1.42 -19.97 10.66
CA VAL A 306 2.08 -19.13 11.67
C VAL A 306 2.11 -19.83 13.03
N SER A 307 3.08 -19.46 13.87
CA SER A 307 3.16 -19.94 15.26
C SER A 307 2.20 -19.18 16.19
N ALA A 308 1.91 -19.78 17.35
CA ALA A 308 1.13 -19.12 18.40
C ALA A 308 1.81 -17.83 18.90
N THR A 309 3.15 -17.82 18.97
CA THR A 309 3.93 -16.62 19.34
C THR A 309 3.76 -15.52 18.31
N TRP A 310 3.83 -15.84 17.02
CA TRP A 310 3.60 -14.87 15.94
C TRP A 310 2.21 -14.23 16.07
N VAL A 311 1.19 -15.05 16.35
CA VAL A 311 -0.18 -14.58 16.58
C VAL A 311 -0.27 -13.67 17.80
N ALA A 312 0.35 -14.06 18.93
CA ALA A 312 0.32 -13.27 20.16
C ALA A 312 0.89 -11.86 19.93
N GLU A 313 2.04 -11.74 19.27
CA GLU A 313 2.67 -10.44 18.95
C GLU A 313 1.75 -9.54 18.09
N ARG A 314 1.07 -10.10 17.08
CA ARG A 314 0.21 -9.30 16.20
C ARG A 314 -1.10 -8.93 16.90
N LEU A 315 -1.67 -9.83 17.70
CA LEU A 315 -2.85 -9.52 18.50
C LEU A 315 -2.54 -8.44 19.54
N GLU A 316 -1.36 -8.48 20.16
CA GLU A 316 -0.91 -7.43 21.06
C GLU A 316 -0.78 -6.09 20.33
N ALA A 317 -0.12 -6.05 19.18
CA ALA A 317 -0.01 -4.81 18.38
C ALA A 317 -1.37 -4.23 17.98
N LEU A 318 -2.34 -5.11 17.65
CA LEU A 318 -3.71 -4.74 17.28
C LEU A 318 -4.61 -4.34 18.46
N THR A 319 -4.25 -4.66 19.70
CA THR A 319 -5.14 -4.48 20.86
C THR A 319 -4.60 -3.57 21.96
N ARG A 320 -3.27 -3.48 22.13
CA ARG A 320 -2.62 -2.83 23.28
C ARG A 320 -2.77 -1.31 23.34
N THR A 321 -3.15 -0.65 22.24
CA THR A 321 -3.04 0.83 22.09
C THR A 321 -4.26 1.51 21.45
N LEU A 322 -5.42 0.85 21.41
CA LEU A 322 -6.68 1.45 20.96
C LEU A 322 -7.61 1.66 22.16
N PRO A 323 -7.54 2.83 22.85
CA PRO A 323 -8.38 3.08 24.01
C PRO A 323 -9.84 3.38 23.63
N ASP A 324 -10.14 3.81 22.39
CA ASP A 324 -11.46 4.32 22.00
C ASP A 324 -11.76 4.28 20.47
N GLU A 325 -13.01 4.57 20.12
CA GLU A 325 -13.52 4.66 18.74
C GLU A 325 -12.90 5.81 17.92
N ASP A 326 -12.46 6.90 18.59
CA ASP A 326 -11.80 8.05 17.95
C ASP A 326 -10.46 7.62 17.32
N SER A 327 -9.74 6.73 17.99
CA SER A 327 -8.48 6.17 17.50
C SER A 327 -8.66 5.31 16.24
N GLU A 328 -9.75 4.53 16.15
CA GLU A 328 -10.06 3.76 14.94
C GLU A 328 -10.45 4.67 13.77
N GLU A 329 -11.24 5.73 14.01
CA GLU A 329 -11.60 6.66 12.95
C GLU A 329 -10.39 7.42 12.41
N ARG A 330 -9.49 7.88 13.29
CA ARG A 330 -8.24 8.54 12.87
C ARG A 330 -7.31 7.61 12.11
N LEU A 331 -7.24 6.33 12.46
CA LEU A 331 -6.49 5.34 11.67
C LEU A 331 -7.09 5.18 10.27
N ARG A 332 -8.42 5.05 10.18
CA ARG A 332 -9.12 4.99 8.88
C ARG A 332 -8.84 6.23 8.03
N GLN A 333 -8.86 7.40 8.66
CA GLN A 333 -8.56 8.66 8.00
C GLN A 333 -7.12 8.69 7.46
N THR A 334 -6.12 8.31 8.27
CA THR A 334 -4.74 8.19 7.82
C THR A 334 -4.63 7.27 6.61
N SER A 335 -5.15 6.06 6.72
CA SER A 335 -5.09 5.07 5.65
C SER A 335 -5.78 5.51 4.36
N SER A 336 -6.87 6.26 4.48
CA SER A 336 -7.56 6.87 3.34
C SER A 336 -6.61 7.80 2.57
N TYR A 337 -5.99 8.76 3.27
CA TYR A 337 -5.13 9.76 2.63
C TYR A 337 -3.76 9.25 2.20
N THR A 338 -3.20 8.25 2.91
CA THR A 338 -1.82 7.78 2.67
C THR A 338 -1.75 6.47 1.90
N LEU A 339 -2.87 5.86 1.50
CA LEU A 339 -2.86 4.66 0.67
C LEU A 339 -4.12 4.49 -0.16
N LEU A 340 -5.30 4.39 0.46
CA LEU A 340 -6.49 3.89 -0.22
C LEU A 340 -7.01 4.81 -1.32
N GLU A 341 -7.08 6.13 -1.07
CA GLU A 341 -7.53 7.07 -2.09
C GLU A 341 -6.48 7.31 -3.19
N PRO A 342 -5.16 7.44 -2.89
CA PRO A 342 -4.15 7.38 -3.95
C PRO A 342 -4.22 6.10 -4.79
N LEU A 343 -4.42 4.94 -4.16
CA LEU A 343 -4.60 3.66 -4.86
C LEU A 343 -5.86 3.68 -5.73
N ARG A 344 -7.00 4.13 -5.20
CA ARG A 344 -8.25 4.26 -5.94
C ARG A 344 -8.09 5.18 -7.15
N PHE A 345 -7.45 6.33 -6.97
CA PHE A 345 -7.19 7.31 -8.03
C PHE A 345 -6.42 6.67 -9.20
N HIS A 346 -5.27 6.04 -8.90
CA HIS A 346 -4.45 5.43 -9.95
C HIS A 346 -5.13 4.22 -10.58
N LEU A 347 -5.82 3.39 -9.79
CA LEU A 347 -6.56 2.24 -10.32
C LEU A 347 -7.69 2.68 -11.26
N TRP A 348 -8.50 3.67 -10.88
CA TRP A 348 -9.59 4.17 -11.71
C TRP A 348 -9.08 4.77 -13.01
N ARG A 349 -7.98 5.52 -12.97
CA ARG A 349 -7.31 6.00 -14.18
C ARG A 349 -6.96 4.85 -15.13
N GLN A 350 -6.39 3.76 -14.62
CA GLN A 350 -6.03 2.62 -15.46
C GLN A 350 -7.24 1.85 -15.99
N VAL A 351 -8.30 1.71 -15.18
CA VAL A 351 -9.57 1.11 -15.61
C VAL A 351 -10.21 1.93 -16.72
N ARG A 352 -10.32 3.25 -16.55
CA ARG A 352 -10.81 4.18 -17.57
C ARG A 352 -10.01 4.05 -18.87
N ARG A 353 -8.68 4.19 -18.80
CA ARG A 353 -7.80 4.07 -19.97
C ARG A 353 -7.95 2.74 -20.69
N ARG A 354 -8.19 1.65 -19.95
CA ARG A 354 -8.38 0.34 -20.55
C ARG A 354 -9.71 0.22 -21.29
N ILE A 355 -10.78 0.77 -20.71
CA ILE A 355 -12.10 0.83 -21.34
C ILE A 355 -12.05 1.70 -22.61
N GLU A 356 -11.41 2.88 -22.53
CA GLU A 356 -11.19 3.77 -23.68
C GLU A 356 -10.37 3.08 -24.79
N ALA A 357 -9.33 2.32 -24.43
CA ALA A 357 -8.53 1.55 -25.39
C ALA A 357 -9.32 0.42 -26.08
N LEU A 358 -10.45 -0.03 -25.50
CA LEU A 358 -11.39 -0.94 -26.12
C LEU A 358 -12.45 -0.23 -27.00
N GLY A 359 -12.36 1.10 -27.15
CA GLY A 359 -13.27 1.91 -27.94
C GLY A 359 -14.61 2.19 -27.25
N MET A 360 -14.66 2.05 -25.93
CA MET A 360 -15.87 2.29 -25.12
C MET A 360 -15.76 3.62 -24.38
N GLU A 361 -16.85 4.37 -24.30
CA GLU A 361 -16.95 5.57 -23.45
C GLU A 361 -17.33 5.19 -22.01
N VAL A 362 -16.81 5.92 -21.03
CA VAL A 362 -17.11 5.68 -19.61
C VAL A 362 -17.08 6.96 -18.78
N ASP A 363 -18.12 7.17 -17.95
CA ASP A 363 -18.14 8.20 -16.91
C ASP A 363 -17.44 7.70 -15.63
N LEU A 364 -16.13 7.44 -15.73
CA LEU A 364 -15.27 7.06 -14.61
C LEU A 364 -14.00 7.91 -14.67
N HIS A 365 -13.98 9.06 -14.01
CA HIS A 365 -12.78 9.90 -13.93
C HIS A 365 -12.15 9.88 -12.54
N GLU A 366 -10.83 9.72 -12.48
CA GLU A 366 -10.05 9.71 -11.24
C GLU A 366 -10.13 11.04 -10.47
N ASP A 367 -10.39 12.17 -11.14
CA ASP A 367 -10.58 13.49 -10.49
C ASP A 367 -11.73 13.51 -9.48
N ARG A 368 -12.70 12.60 -9.60
CA ARG A 368 -13.74 12.43 -8.57
C ARG A 368 -13.13 12.05 -7.22
N VAL A 369 -12.10 11.20 -7.22
CA VAL A 369 -11.34 10.82 -6.03
C VAL A 369 -10.61 12.05 -5.47
N ALA A 370 -9.91 12.79 -6.34
CA ALA A 370 -9.22 14.02 -5.97
C ALA A 370 -10.16 15.06 -5.32
N ALA A 371 -11.39 15.17 -5.84
CA ALA A 371 -12.45 16.04 -5.33
C ALA A 371 -13.21 15.46 -4.11
N GLY A 372 -13.02 14.18 -3.78
CA GLY A 372 -13.78 13.49 -2.72
C GLY A 372 -15.27 13.32 -3.05
N LEU A 373 -15.59 13.23 -4.34
CA LEU A 373 -16.94 13.00 -4.83
C LEU A 373 -17.29 11.50 -4.77
N PRO A 374 -18.57 11.14 -4.58
CA PRO A 374 -18.98 9.74 -4.55
C PRO A 374 -18.77 9.06 -5.91
N LEU A 375 -18.76 7.72 -5.87
CA LEU A 375 -18.79 6.86 -7.06
C LEU A 375 -19.88 7.31 -8.04
N PRO A 376 -19.62 7.28 -9.36
CA PRO A 376 -20.68 7.44 -10.33
C PRO A 376 -21.76 6.37 -10.10
N THR A 377 -23.02 6.77 -10.16
CA THR A 377 -24.11 5.80 -10.28
C THR A 377 -24.08 5.26 -11.70
N PHE A 378 -23.52 4.06 -11.88
CA PHE A 378 -23.60 3.34 -13.13
C PHE A 378 -25.06 2.96 -13.39
N SER A 379 -25.75 3.76 -14.20
CA SER A 379 -27.03 3.36 -14.77
C SER A 379 -26.72 2.33 -15.85
N ALA A 380 -27.34 1.15 -15.77
CA ALA A 380 -27.32 0.22 -16.89
C ALA A 380 -27.93 0.96 -18.09
N LEU A 381 -27.10 1.31 -19.07
CA LEU A 381 -27.54 1.89 -20.34
C LEU A 381 -28.40 0.85 -21.08
N ALA A 382 -29.68 0.82 -20.75
CA ALA A 382 -30.71 0.39 -21.66
C ALA A 382 -30.87 1.47 -22.73
N GLY A 383 -29.99 1.48 -23.74
CA GLY A 383 -30.18 2.35 -24.89
C GLY A 383 -28.90 2.74 -25.63
N ALA A 384 -28.44 1.86 -26.52
CA ALA A 384 -27.75 2.24 -27.76
C ALA A 384 -27.66 1.03 -28.72
N LEU A 385 -28.80 0.43 -29.04
CA LEU A 385 -29.00 -0.30 -30.29
C LEU A 385 -30.34 0.18 -30.85
N SER A 386 -30.28 1.26 -31.63
CA SER A 386 -31.31 1.66 -32.58
C SER A 386 -30.65 1.98 -33.91
#